data_AF-A0AAP5IFN0-F1
#
_entry.id   AF-A0AAP5IFN0-F1
#
_cell.length_a   1.000
_cell.length_b   1.000
_cell.length_c   1.000
_cell.angle_alpha   90.00
_cell.angle_beta   90.00
_cell.angle_gamma   90.00
#
_symmetry.space_group_name_H-M   'P 1'
#
loop_
_entity.id
_entity.type
_entity.pdbx_description
1 polymer ?
#
loop_
_entity_poly.entity_id
_entity_poly.type
_entity_poly.pdbx_seq_one_letter_code
_entity_poly.pdbx_strand_id
1 'polypeptide(L)'
;MTEVQATATQIPVSELITMLTAISDRNYTLFRQLESAFVSRYGVEVWQEFFNFRLLPGLDKPSSNWLLVQFCSAGIVSVKKIEEDESHSPEKRKGAA
;
A
#
# COMPACT_ATOMS: atom_id res chain seq x y z
N MET A 1 30.28 -31.80 -1.11
CA MET A 1 29.17 -31.01 -0.55
C MET A 1 29.49 -29.56 -0.81
N THR A 2 28.85 -28.93 -1.79
CA THR A 2 28.99 -27.49 -2.02
C THR A 2 28.20 -26.76 -0.95
N GLU A 3 28.92 -26.12 -0.04
CA GLU A 3 28.39 -25.22 0.97
C GLU A 3 27.79 -24.02 0.25
N VAL A 4 26.45 -23.94 0.21
CA VAL A 4 25.75 -22.74 -0.25
C VAL A 4 25.94 -21.72 0.88
N GLN A 5 26.97 -20.90 0.77
CA GLN A 5 27.13 -19.74 1.63
C GLN A 5 25.97 -18.79 1.34
N ALA A 6 24.92 -18.86 2.17
CA ALA A 6 23.87 -17.85 2.20
C ALA A 6 24.52 -16.54 2.68
N THR A 7 25.05 -15.75 1.74
CA THR A 7 25.56 -14.42 2.03
C THR A 7 24.39 -13.59 2.52
N ALA A 8 24.37 -13.28 3.82
CA ALA A 8 23.35 -12.42 4.41
C ALA A 8 23.36 -11.06 3.68
N THR A 9 22.24 -10.70 3.06
CA THR A 9 22.09 -9.43 2.35
C THR A 9 22.28 -8.28 3.34
N GLN A 10 23.38 -7.53 3.19
CA GLN A 10 23.65 -6.37 4.02
C GLN A 10 22.79 -5.19 3.57
N ILE A 11 21.79 -4.86 4.39
CA ILE A 11 20.90 -3.73 4.15
C ILE A 11 21.38 -2.54 4.99
N PRO A 12 21.66 -1.37 4.38
CA PRO A 12 22.02 -0.17 5.12
C PRO A 12 20.91 0.24 6.09
N VAL A 13 21.29 0.66 7.30
CA VAL A 13 20.32 1.17 8.30
C VAL A 13 19.59 2.41 7.79
N SER A 14 20.20 3.18 6.88
CA SER A 14 19.55 4.31 6.22
C SER A 14 18.27 3.93 5.47
N GLU A 15 18.19 2.72 4.88
CA GLU A 15 16.97 2.24 4.22
C GLU A 15 15.82 2.11 5.24
N LEU A 16 16.11 1.54 6.42
CA LEU A 16 15.14 1.42 7.52
C LEU A 16 14.70 2.77 8.04
N ILE A 17 15.64 3.68 8.32
CA ILE A 17 15.33 5.01 8.83
C ILE A 17 14.42 5.74 7.84
N THR A 18 14.73 5.71 6.54
CA THR A 18 13.96 6.42 5.52
C THR A 18 12.53 5.89 5.42
N MET A 19 12.33 4.57 5.52
CA MET A 19 10.98 3.98 5.56
C MET A 19 10.22 4.34 6.83
N LEU A 20 10.87 4.28 7.99
CA LEU A 20 10.27 4.67 9.26
C LEU A 20 9.87 6.15 9.27
N THR A 21 10.70 7.03 8.70
CA THR A 21 10.37 8.45 8.51
C THR A 21 9.15 8.63 7.63
N ALA A 22 9.05 7.93 6.49
CA ALA A 22 7.87 8.01 5.63
C ALA A 22 6.57 7.57 6.35
N ILE A 23 6.67 6.55 7.21
CA ILE A 23 5.53 6.08 8.02
C ILE A 23 5.17 7.08 9.12
N SER A 24 6.18 7.66 9.78
CA SER A 24 6.02 8.73 10.78
C SER A 24 5.30 9.94 10.18
N ASP A 25 5.70 10.34 8.98
CA ASP A 25 5.12 11.48 8.23
C ASP A 25 3.77 11.16 7.58
N ARG A 26 3.25 9.93 7.78
CA ARG A 26 2.00 9.45 7.16
C ARG A 26 2.00 9.57 5.64
N ASN A 27 3.18 9.46 5.03
CA ASN A 27 3.37 9.61 3.60
C ASN A 27 3.40 8.24 2.89
N TYR A 28 2.21 7.71 2.60
CA TYR A 28 2.08 6.40 1.97
C TYR A 28 2.68 6.33 0.56
N THR A 29 2.58 7.41 -0.20
CA THR A 29 3.16 7.51 -1.55
C THR A 29 4.67 7.35 -1.52
N LEU A 30 5.35 8.04 -0.60
CA LEU A 30 6.80 7.90 -0.41
C LEU A 30 7.16 6.48 0.06
N PHE A 31 6.41 5.94 1.03
CA PHE A 31 6.62 4.57 1.50
C PHE A 31 6.57 3.54 0.35
N ARG A 32 5.58 3.64 -0.55
CA ARG A 32 5.47 2.75 -1.73
C ARG A 32 6.61 2.91 -2.73
N GLN A 33 7.11 4.13 -2.92
CA GLN A 33 8.28 4.36 -3.77
C GLN A 33 9.53 3.70 -3.17
N LEU A 34 9.73 3.85 -1.85
CA LEU A 34 10.84 3.22 -1.13
C LEU A 34 10.73 1.70 -1.17
N GLU A 35 9.55 1.13 -0.94
CA GLU A 35 9.30 -0.32 -1.08
C GLU A 35 9.65 -0.81 -2.49
N SER A 36 9.14 -0.14 -3.53
CA SER A 36 9.42 -0.54 -4.91
C SER A 36 10.90 -0.46 -5.26
N ALA A 37 11.60 0.59 -4.81
CA ALA A 37 13.03 0.76 -5.02
C ALA A 37 13.83 -0.31 -4.26
N PHE A 38 13.40 -0.65 -3.04
CA PHE A 38 14.01 -1.69 -2.21
C PHE A 38 13.87 -3.07 -2.87
N VAL A 39 12.65 -3.45 -3.26
CA VAL A 39 12.37 -4.73 -3.94
C VAL A 39 13.15 -4.82 -5.24
N SER A 40 13.24 -3.73 -6.01
CA SER A 40 14.02 -3.71 -7.25
C SER A 40 15.52 -3.92 -7.03
N ARG A 41 16.06 -3.57 -5.86
CA ARG A 41 17.48 -3.69 -5.52
C ARG A 41 17.82 -5.04 -4.89
N TYR A 42 16.97 -5.52 -3.98
CA TYR A 42 17.29 -6.64 -3.10
C TYR A 42 16.41 -7.87 -3.32
N GLY A 43 15.33 -7.75 -4.07
CA GLY A 43 14.35 -8.81 -4.28
C GLY A 43 13.20 -8.79 -3.27
N VAL A 44 12.15 -9.53 -3.59
CA VAL A 44 10.91 -9.57 -2.79
C VAL A 44 11.09 -10.41 -1.52
N GLU A 45 11.93 -11.44 -1.56
CA GLU A 45 12.23 -12.31 -0.44
C GLU A 45 12.94 -11.52 0.68
N VAL A 46 13.95 -10.73 0.31
CA VAL A 46 14.68 -9.86 1.24
C VAL A 46 13.76 -8.77 1.80
N TRP A 47 12.85 -8.24 0.98
CA TRP A 47 11.82 -7.30 1.44
C TRP A 47 10.92 -7.91 2.52
N GLN A 48 10.43 -9.13 2.33
CA GLN A 48 9.58 -9.80 3.30
C GLN A 48 10.30 -10.01 4.64
N GLU A 49 11.56 -10.45 4.61
CA GLU A 49 12.36 -10.60 5.83
C GLU A 49 12.62 -9.24 6.51
N PHE A 50 13.03 -8.24 5.74
CA PHE A 50 13.27 -6.89 6.25
C PHE A 50 12.01 -6.28 6.87
N PHE A 51 10.88 -6.39 6.18
CA PHE A 51 9.60 -5.88 6.67
C PHE A 51 9.20 -6.54 7.99
N ASN A 52 9.24 -7.88 8.05
CA ASN A 52 8.77 -8.63 9.22
C ASN A 52 9.70 -8.50 10.44
N PHE A 53 11.02 -8.51 10.22
CA PHE A 53 11.98 -8.59 11.33
C PHE A 53 12.65 -7.26 11.68
N ARG A 54 12.63 -6.26 10.79
CA ARG A 54 13.26 -4.95 11.02
C ARG A 54 12.23 -3.83 11.11
N LEU A 55 11.34 -3.74 10.13
CA LEU A 55 10.41 -2.61 10.03
C LEU A 55 9.26 -2.75 11.01
N LEU A 56 8.53 -3.86 10.97
CA LEU A 56 7.32 -4.09 11.78
C LEU A 56 7.59 -3.96 13.30
N PRO A 57 8.67 -4.53 13.86
CA PRO A 57 8.97 -4.38 15.29
C PRO A 57 9.36 -2.96 15.69
N GLY A 58 9.80 -2.13 14.72
CA GLY A 58 10.15 -0.73 14.94
C GLY A 58 8.95 0.23 14.95
N LEU A 59 7.74 -0.25 14.67
CA LEU A 59 6.54 0.57 14.60
C LEU A 59 5.77 0.59 15.93
N ASP A 60 5.39 1.78 16.35
CA ASP A 60 4.40 1.95 17.41
C ASP A 60 3.00 1.51 16.92
N LYS A 61 2.12 1.20 17.88
CA LYS A 61 0.76 0.71 17.60
C LYS A 61 -0.04 1.65 16.68
N PRO A 62 -0.08 2.99 16.91
CA PRO A 62 -0.69 3.93 15.97
C PRO A 62 -0.14 3.84 14.54
N SER A 63 1.19 3.76 14.39
CA SER A 63 1.83 3.69 13.07
C SER A 63 1.60 2.37 12.34
N SER A 64 1.64 1.26 13.06
CA SER A 64 1.30 -0.06 12.53
C SER A 64 -0.16 -0.11 12.05
N ASN A 65 -1.10 0.42 12.84
CA ASN A 65 -2.50 0.52 12.46
C ASN A 65 -2.71 1.38 11.21
N TRP A 66 -2.05 2.54 11.14
CA TRP A 66 -2.14 3.41 9.97
C TRP A 66 -1.64 2.69 8.70
N LEU A 67 -0.51 2.01 8.78
CA LEU A 67 0.06 1.29 7.64
C LEU A 67 -0.87 0.15 7.17
N LEU A 68 -1.47 -0.58 8.12
CA LEU A 68 -2.45 -1.62 7.82
C LEU A 68 -3.69 -1.05 7.11
N VAL A 69 -4.21 0.08 7.58
CA VAL A 69 -5.33 0.77 6.92
C VAL A 69 -4.96 1.16 5.49
N GLN A 70 -3.75 1.68 5.24
CA GLN A 70 -3.32 2.01 3.88
C GLN A 70 -3.28 0.78 2.96
N PHE A 71 -2.70 -0.33 3.42
CA PHE A 71 -2.69 -1.58 2.65
C PHE A 71 -4.09 -2.10 2.35
N CYS A 72 -5.01 -2.08 3.33
CA CYS A 72 -6.38 -2.52 3.12
C CYS A 72 -7.18 -1.54 2.23
N SER A 73 -6.96 -0.24 2.37
CA SER A 73 -7.70 0.78 1.60
C SER A 73 -7.28 0.83 0.13
N ALA A 74 -6.01 0.53 -0.17
CA ALA A 74 -5.55 0.39 -1.55
C ALA A 74 -6.22 -0.78 -2.30
N GLY A 75 -6.71 -1.79 -1.57
CA GLY A 75 -7.44 -2.94 -2.14
C GLY A 75 -8.97 -2.77 -2.18
N ILE A 76 -9.56 -1.91 -1.34
CA ILE A 76 -11.01 -1.67 -1.27
C ILE A 76 -11.34 -0.38 -2.02
N VAL A 77 -11.13 -0.37 -3.33
CA VAL A 77 -12.01 0.41 -4.21
C VAL A 77 -13.22 -0.49 -4.47
N SER A 78 -14.07 -0.63 -3.46
CA SER A 78 -15.39 -1.25 -3.64
C SER A 78 -16.15 -0.36 -4.61
N VAL A 79 -16.23 -0.79 -5.86
CA VAL A 79 -16.98 -0.16 -6.93
C VAL A 79 -18.41 0.00 -6.42
N LYS A 80 -18.77 1.21 -5.97
CA LYS A 80 -20.18 1.59 -5.89
C LYS A 80 -20.66 1.63 -7.33
N LYS A 81 -21.20 0.50 -7.79
CA LYS A 81 -22.03 0.46 -9.00
C LYS A 81 -23.25 1.33 -8.69
N ILE A 82 -23.26 2.54 -9.22
CA ILE A 82 -24.46 3.38 -9.25
C ILE A 82 -25.30 2.76 -10.36
N GLU A 83 -26.32 2.00 -9.99
CA GLU A 83 -27.38 1.65 -10.93
C GLU A 83 -28.26 2.90 -11.08
N GLU A 84 -27.87 3.78 -12.01
CA GLU A 84 -28.81 4.68 -12.68
C GLU A 84 -29.72 3.80 -13.54
N ASP A 85 -30.86 3.39 -12.97
CA ASP A 85 -31.97 2.85 -13.74
C ASP A 85 -32.71 4.02 -14.39
N GLU A 86 -32.28 4.36 -15.61
CA GLU A 86 -33.06 5.14 -16.55
C GLU A 86 -34.10 4.22 -17.20
N SER A 87 -35.38 4.35 -16.82
CA SER A 87 -36.59 3.99 -17.60
C SER A 87 -37.82 4.33 -16.76
N HIS A 88 -38.85 5.08 -17.17
CA HIS A 88 -39.46 5.19 -18.49
C HIS A 88 -40.45 6.39 -18.49
N SER A 89 -40.46 7.16 -19.59
CA SER A 89 -41.48 8.13 -20.04
C SER A 89 -42.86 7.42 -20.29
N PRO A 90 -44.03 8.06 -20.58
CA PRO A 90 -44.24 9.42 -21.08
C PRO A 90 -45.54 10.18 -20.63
N GLU A 91 -45.68 11.41 -21.16
CA GLU A 91 -46.93 12.04 -21.63
C GLU A 91 -47.87 12.76 -20.64
N LYS A 92 -47.93 14.10 -20.74
CA LYS A 92 -49.12 14.84 -21.21
C LYS A 92 -48.74 16.21 -21.78
N ARG A 93 -48.85 16.34 -23.10
CA ARG A 93 -49.11 17.62 -23.77
C ARG A 93 -50.50 18.12 -23.35
N LYS A 94 -50.61 19.41 -23.03
CA LYS A 94 -51.60 20.35 -23.61
C LYS A 94 -51.37 21.76 -23.05
N GLY A 95 -50.82 22.62 -23.89
CA GLY A 95 -50.98 24.06 -23.79
C GLY A 95 -51.84 24.55 -24.97
N ALA A 96 -52.51 25.68 -24.73
CA ALA A 96 -53.14 26.60 -25.67
C ALA A 96 -54.46 26.17 -26.34
N ALA A 97 -55.56 26.77 -25.87
CA ALA A 97 -56.30 27.81 -26.60
C ALA A 97 -57.07 28.67 -25.59
#